data_AF-A0A5K1D129-F1
#
_entry.id   AF-A0A5K1D129-F1
#
_cell.length_a   1.000
_cell.length_b   1.000
_cell.length_c   1.000
_cell.angle_alpha   90.00
_cell.angle_beta   90.00
_cell.angle_gamma   90.00
#
_symmetry.space_group_name_H-M   'P 1'
#
loop_
_entity.id
_entity.type
_entity.pdbx_description
1 polymer ?
#
loop_
_entity_poly.entity_id
_entity_poly.type
_entity_poly.pdbx_seq_one_letter_code
_entity_poly.pdbx_strand_id
1 'polypeptide(L)' 'MFVGTWNVGGKTPHWGLNLKDWLSTQSPADVYVLG' A
#
# COMPACT_ATOMS: atom_id res chain seq x y z
N MET A 1 -8.57 -8.88 -6.60
CA MET A 1 -7.12 -8.98 -6.30
C MET A 1 -6.46 -7.66 -6.61
N PHE A 2 -5.66 -7.11 -5.67
CA PHE A 2 -4.88 -5.87 -5.83
C PHE A 2 -3.39 -6.14 -5.64
N VAL A 3 -2.55 -5.51 -6.47
CA VAL A 3 -1.09 -5.60 -6.39
C VAL A 3 -0.50 -4.19 -6.51
N GLY A 4 0.26 -3.80 -5.49
CA GLY A 4 0.96 -2.51 -5.46
C GLY A 4 2.41 -2.71 -5.04
N THR A 5 3.33 -1.99 -5.68
CA THR A 5 4.71 -1.91 -5.22
C THR A 5 5.09 -0.48 -4.86
N TRP A 6 5.85 -0.32 -3.78
CA TRP A 6 6.38 0.97 -3.38
C TRP A 6 7.83 0.86 -2.88
N ASN A 7 8.74 1.52 -3.60
CA ASN A 7 10.12 1.66 -3.18
C ASN A 7 10.27 2.72 -2.06
N VAL A 8 10.56 2.26 -0.84
CA VAL A 8 10.79 3.12 0.34
C VAL A 8 12.20 3.74 0.40
N GLY A 9 13.07 3.46 -0.58
CA GLY A 9 14.41 4.05 -0.69
C GLY A 9 15.34 3.70 0.47
N GLY A 10 15.16 2.54 1.09
CA GLY A 10 15.93 2.11 2.27
C GLY A 10 15.62 2.90 3.55
N LYS A 11 14.60 3.76 3.53
CA LYS A 11 14.18 4.53 4.70
C LYS A 11 13.06 3.78 5.42
N THR A 12 13.16 3.70 6.74
CA THR A 12 12.04 3.22 7.55
C THR A 12 10.85 4.16 7.35
N PRO A 13 9.66 3.62 7.06
CA PRO A 13 8.45 4.42 7.03
C PRO A 13 8.27 5.24 8.30
N HIS A 14 7.80 6.47 8.15
CA HIS A 14 7.45 7.32 9.28
C HIS A 14 6.31 6.66 10.09
N TRP A 15 6.29 6.83 11.41
CA TRP A 15 5.22 6.33 12.30
C TRP A 15 3.80 6.70 11.82
N GLY A 16 3.65 7.83 11.12
CA GLY A 16 2.38 8.30 10.57
C GLY A 16 2.11 7.91 9.11
N LEU A 17 2.87 6.98 8.52
CA LEU A 17 2.62 6.54 7.15
C LEU A 17 1.21 5.93 7.05
N ASN A 18 0.37 6.56 6.24
CA ASN A 18 -0.99 6.09 5.98
C ASN A 18 -1.09 5.56 4.54
N LEU A 19 -1.42 4.28 4.38
CA LEU A 19 -1.59 3.62 3.09
C LEU A 19 -3.05 3.65 2.58
N LYS A 20 -3.98 4.25 3.33
CA LYS A 20 -5.43 4.21 3.02
C LYS A 20 -5.74 4.68 1.61
N ASP A 21 -5.13 5.79 1.19
CA ASP A 21 -5.37 6.35 -0.14
C ASP A 21 -4.74 5.49 -1.24
N TRP A 22 -3.61 4.83 -0.93
CA TRP A 22 -2.94 3.93 -1.87
C TRP A 22 -3.69 2.61 -2.07
N LEU A 23 -4.33 2.11 -1.02
CA LEU A 23 -5.18 0.92 -1.04
C LEU A 23 -6.61 1.22 -1.49
N SER A 24 -6.95 2.48 -1.73
CA SER A 24 -8.30 2.89 -2.13
C SER A 24 -8.56 2.51 -3.58
N THR A 25 -9.31 1.43 -3.76
CA THR A 25 -9.77 0.94 -5.06
C THR A 25 -11.28 1.12 -5.20
N GLN A 26 -11.76 1.21 -6.45
CA GLN A 26 -13.19 1.41 -6.76
C GLN A 26 -14.11 0.35 -6.11
N SER A 27 -13.60 -0.87 -5.95
CA SER A 27 -14.18 -1.92 -5.12
C SER A 27 -13.10 -2.54 -4.24
N PRO A 28 -13.41 -2.97 -3.00
CA PRO A 28 -12.45 -3.65 -2.14
C PRO A 28 -11.96 -4.95 -2.80
N ALA A 29 -10.65 -5.22 -2.73
CA ALA A 29 -10.12 -6.51 -3.14
C ALA A 29 -10.26 -7.57 -2.04
N ASP A 30 -10.45 -8.83 -2.44
CA ASP A 30 -10.45 -9.97 -1.51
C ASP A 30 -9.05 -10.25 -0.94
N VAL A 31 -8.01 -9.91 -1.70
CA VAL A 31 -6.60 -10.11 -1.35
C VAL A 31 -5.78 -8.91 -1.83
N TYR A 32 -4.90 -8.43 -0.93
CA TYR A 32 -3.92 -7.37 -1.19
C TYR A 32 -2.50 -7.93 -1.08
N VAL A 33 -1.68 -7.69 -2.10
CA VAL A 33 -0.25 -8.04 -2.11
C VAL A 33 0.55 -6.75 -2.24
N LEU A 34 1.43 -6.49 -1.27
CA LEU A 34 2.22 -5.26 -1.16
C LEU A 34 3.71 -5.61 -1.13
N GLY A 35 4.52 -4.94 -1.97
CA GLY A 35 5.96 -5.21 -2.13
C GLY A 35 6.84 -3.98 -2.26
#